data_AF-A0A8T5M0P2-F1
#
_entry.id   AF-A0A8T5M0P2-F1
#
_cell.length_a   1.000
_cell.length_b   1.000
_cell.length_c   1.000
_cell.angle_alpha   90.00
_cell.angle_beta   90.00
_cell.angle_gamma   90.00
#
_symmetry.space_group_name_H-M   'P 1'
#
loop_
_entity.id
_entity.type
_entity.pdbx_description
1 polymer ?
#
loop_
_entity_poly.entity_id
_entity_poly.type
_entity_poly.pdbx_seq_one_letter_code
_entity_poly.pdbx_strand_id
1 'polypeptide(L)'
;MGEGHEQKINNGNTHCATNNIYHTDNQSVCYPFKNMKKTKKTVGKNKVKTAHYVIGLIVIIAIVSIASISFPKGDGPEEKELLAKCLTEKGYKLAGTSWCGHCKNQRDMFGEALQFIDYHDCDDEAEWCQEMGVKAYPTWISPLGTATAGVKDFDLLRQISECR
;
A
#
# COMPACT_ATOMS: atom_id res chain seq x y z
N MET A 1 59.81 -53.09 -36.14
CA MET A 1 59.68 -54.34 -36.92
C MET A 1 58.21 -54.53 -37.23
N GLY A 2 57.90 -54.63 -38.51
CA GLY A 2 56.61 -55.05 -39.06
C GLY A 2 55.48 -54.03 -39.02
N GLU A 3 54.54 -53.96 -39.97
CA GLU A 3 54.38 -54.51 -41.31
C GLU A 3 53.32 -53.59 -41.95
N GLY A 4 53.48 -53.23 -43.23
CA GLY A 4 52.47 -52.45 -43.94
C GLY A 4 51.27 -53.31 -44.30
N HIS A 5 50.09 -52.69 -44.42
CA HIS A 5 49.07 -53.15 -45.35
C HIS A 5 48.41 -51.95 -46.03
N GLU A 6 48.99 -51.63 -47.18
CA GLU A 6 48.38 -50.90 -48.28
C GLU A 6 47.25 -51.76 -48.87
N GLN A 7 46.05 -51.21 -48.99
CA GLN A 7 45.03 -51.73 -49.91
C GLN A 7 44.61 -50.63 -50.88
N LYS A 8 45.00 -50.86 -52.14
CA LYS A 8 44.64 -50.10 -53.32
C LYS A 8 43.18 -50.35 -53.67
N ILE A 9 42.45 -49.30 -54.02
CA ILE A 9 41.28 -49.40 -54.91
C ILE A 9 41.53 -48.58 -56.16
N ASN A 10 41.57 -49.31 -57.27
CA ASN A 10 41.77 -48.84 -58.62
C ASN A 10 40.44 -48.34 -59.22
N ASN A 11 40.55 -47.20 -59.91
CA ASN A 11 39.80 -46.74 -61.08
C ASN A 11 38.34 -47.16 -61.26
N GLY A 12 37.46 -46.16 -61.21
CA GLY A 12 36.11 -46.27 -61.73
C GLY A 12 35.33 -44.95 -61.69
N ASN A 13 35.79 -43.96 -62.46
CA ASN A 13 34.94 -42.89 -62.98
C ASN A 13 34.31 -41.92 -61.95
N THR A 14 35.06 -40.91 -61.52
CA THR A 14 34.49 -39.67 -60.96
C THR A 14 35.20 -38.47 -61.56
N HIS A 15 34.54 -37.80 -62.50
CA HIS A 15 34.91 -36.45 -62.92
C HIS A 15 34.78 -35.52 -61.71
N CYS A 16 35.89 -34.95 -61.22
CA CYS A 16 35.82 -33.85 -60.26
C CYS A 16 35.31 -32.60 -61.01
N ALA A 17 34.30 -31.92 -60.46
CA ALA A 17 33.90 -30.61 -60.96
C ALA A 17 35.11 -29.66 -60.86
N THR A 18 35.39 -28.90 -61.93
CA THR A 18 36.62 -28.10 -62.13
C THR A 18 36.94 -27.10 -61.00
N ASN A 19 35.97 -26.80 -60.12
CA ASN A 19 36.10 -25.76 -59.11
C ASN A 19 36.54 -26.29 -57.73
N ASN A 20 36.90 -27.57 -57.61
CA ASN A 20 37.26 -28.22 -56.32
C ASN A 20 38.58 -29.01 -56.40
N ILE A 21 39.56 -28.48 -57.15
CA ILE A 21 40.92 -29.03 -57.23
C ILE A 21 41.87 -28.07 -56.51
N TYR A 22 42.62 -28.59 -55.53
CA TYR A 22 43.66 -27.84 -54.83
C TYR A 22 45.03 -28.40 -55.22
N HIS A 23 45.97 -27.51 -55.54
CA HIS A 23 47.34 -27.87 -55.90
C HIS A 23 48.27 -27.70 -54.71
N THR A 24 49.05 -28.74 -54.42
CA THR A 24 50.25 -28.67 -53.56
C THR A 24 51.41 -29.30 -54.32
N ASP A 25 52.65 -29.02 -53.92
CA ASP A 25 53.89 -29.17 -54.71
C ASP A 25 54.26 -30.59 -55.20
N ASN A 26 53.38 -31.61 -55.10
CA ASN A 26 53.49 -32.78 -55.98
C ASN A 26 52.23 -33.68 -56.14
N GLN A 27 51.00 -33.25 -55.81
CA GLN A 27 49.80 -34.04 -56.15
C GLN A 27 48.46 -33.28 -56.01
N SER A 28 47.49 -33.64 -56.85
CA SER A 28 46.11 -33.12 -56.84
C SER A 28 45.19 -34.05 -56.03
N VAL A 29 44.47 -33.50 -55.04
CA VAL A 29 43.55 -34.26 -54.18
C VAL A 29 42.14 -33.65 -54.25
N CYS A 30 41.11 -34.46 -54.54
CA CYS A 30 39.71 -34.04 -54.51
C CYS A 30 39.09 -34.31 -53.13
N TYR A 31 38.52 -33.28 -52.48
CA TYR A 31 37.78 -33.42 -51.22
C TYR A 31 36.26 -33.35 -51.47
N PRO A 32 35.44 -34.22 -50.85
CA PRO A 32 33.99 -34.13 -50.92
C PRO A 32 33.46 -32.98 -50.05
N PHE A 33 32.60 -32.13 -50.63
CA PHE A 33 31.93 -31.03 -49.93
C PHE A 33 30.91 -31.61 -48.93
N LYS A 34 31.29 -31.74 -47.66
CA LYS A 34 30.42 -32.28 -46.61
C LYS A 34 29.34 -31.26 -46.27
N ASN A 35 28.08 -31.64 -46.46
CA ASN A 35 26.88 -30.85 -46.19
C ASN A 35 26.88 -30.23 -44.78
N MET A 36 26.97 -28.90 -44.70
CA MET A 36 26.77 -28.15 -43.46
C MET A 36 25.28 -28.14 -43.09
N LYS A 37 24.92 -28.82 -42.00
CA LYS A 37 23.59 -28.69 -41.39
C LYS A 37 23.45 -27.25 -40.87
N LYS A 38 22.54 -26.48 -41.48
CA LYS A 38 22.14 -25.15 -41.00
C LYS A 38 21.64 -25.27 -39.56
N THR A 39 22.40 -24.77 -38.61
CA THR A 39 21.91 -24.57 -37.25
C THR A 39 20.93 -23.40 -37.29
N LYS A 40 19.64 -23.68 -37.08
CA LYS A 40 18.66 -22.63 -36.83
C LYS A 40 19.00 -22.03 -35.46
N LYS A 41 19.55 -20.81 -35.44
CA LYS A 41 19.50 -19.95 -34.24
C LYS A 41 18.03 -19.72 -33.91
N THR A 42 17.49 -20.46 -32.95
CA THR A 42 16.27 -20.06 -32.24
C THR A 42 16.65 -18.90 -31.34
N VAL A 43 16.44 -17.67 -31.82
CA VAL A 43 16.30 -16.52 -30.93
C VAL A 43 15.08 -16.82 -30.06
N GLY A 44 15.34 -17.15 -28.79
CA GLY A 44 14.30 -17.35 -27.79
C GLY A 44 13.49 -16.08 -27.64
N LYS A 45 12.33 -16.04 -28.30
CA LYS A 45 11.23 -15.20 -27.87
C LYS A 45 10.85 -15.66 -26.45
N ASN A 46 10.58 -14.70 -25.57
CA ASN A 46 9.98 -14.82 -24.22
C ASN A 46 10.92 -14.50 -23.04
N LYS A 47 11.37 -13.24 -22.92
CA LYS A 47 11.87 -12.66 -21.65
C LYS A 47 11.40 -11.21 -21.39
N VAL A 48 10.24 -10.81 -21.94
CA VAL A 48 9.69 -9.44 -21.73
C VAL A 48 8.43 -9.46 -20.85
N LYS A 49 7.79 -10.61 -20.65
CA LYS A 49 6.57 -10.74 -19.83
C LYS A 49 6.84 -10.66 -18.31
N THR A 50 8.07 -10.97 -17.89
CA THR A 50 8.50 -10.95 -16.48
C THR A 50 8.99 -9.57 -16.02
N ALA A 51 9.53 -8.72 -16.92
CA ALA A 51 10.00 -7.37 -16.56
C ALA A 51 8.84 -6.40 -16.25
N HIS A 52 7.71 -6.55 -16.96
CA HIS A 52 6.49 -5.78 -16.69
C HIS A 52 5.83 -6.18 -15.37
N TYR A 53 5.96 -7.45 -14.97
CA TYR A 53 5.41 -7.94 -13.71
C TYR A 53 6.18 -7.38 -12.51
N VAL A 54 7.50 -7.18 -12.62
CA VAL A 54 8.32 -6.55 -11.57
C VAL A 54 8.00 -5.06 -11.42
N ILE A 55 7.87 -4.32 -12.53
CA ILE A 55 7.47 -2.90 -12.49
C ILE A 55 6.05 -2.76 -11.94
N GLY A 56 5.12 -3.61 -12.39
CA GLY A 56 3.76 -3.65 -11.87
C GLY A 56 3.72 -3.97 -10.37
N LEU A 57 4.54 -4.91 -9.89
CA LEU A 57 4.66 -5.25 -8.47
C LEU A 57 5.20 -4.07 -7.65
N ILE A 58 6.24 -3.37 -8.13
CA ILE A 58 6.81 -2.20 -7.46
C ILE A 58 5.79 -1.06 -7.38
N VAL A 59 5.03 -0.82 -8.46
CA VAL A 59 3.96 0.19 -8.48
C VAL A 59 2.84 -0.19 -7.50
N ILE A 60 2.44 -1.47 -7.45
CA ILE A 60 1.43 -1.95 -6.48
C ILE A 60 1.94 -1.80 -5.05
N ILE A 61 3.19 -2.15 -4.76
CA ILE A 61 3.80 -1.97 -3.44
C ILE A 61 3.84 -0.48 -3.07
N ALA A 62 4.23 0.40 -3.99
CA ALA A 62 4.24 1.84 -3.75
C ALA A 62 2.82 2.38 -3.46
N ILE A 63 1.81 1.92 -4.19
CA ILE A 63 0.40 2.31 -3.95
C ILE A 63 -0.09 1.80 -2.57
N VAL A 64 0.23 0.57 -2.19
CA VAL A 64 -0.11 0.02 -0.86
C VAL A 64 0.64 0.75 0.26
N SER A 65 1.90 1.15 0.02
CA SER A 65 2.69 1.93 0.96
C SER A 65 2.07 3.30 1.22
N ILE A 66 1.60 3.96 0.16
CA ILE A 66 0.92 5.27 0.25
C ILE A 66 -0.44 5.12 0.95
N ALA A 67 -1.21 4.07 0.64
CA ALA A 67 -2.49 3.81 1.29
C ALA A 67 -2.35 3.60 2.81
N SER A 68 -1.26 2.96 3.26
CA SER A 68 -0.99 2.71 4.69
C SER A 68 -0.76 3.96 5.53
N ILE A 69 -0.36 5.08 4.90
CA ILE A 69 -0.11 6.35 5.59
C ILE A 69 -1.41 7.17 5.75
N SER A 70 -2.45 6.86 4.95
CA SER A 70 -3.68 7.65 4.89
C SER A 70 -4.86 7.03 5.64
N PHE A 71 -4.68 5.96 6.40
CA PHE A 71 -5.75 5.46 7.25
C PHE A 71 -5.88 6.36 8.49
N PRO A 72 -7.00 7.10 8.65
CA PRO A 72 -7.24 7.80 9.90
C PRO A 72 -7.25 6.76 11.02
N LYS A 73 -6.45 7.00 12.06
CA LYS A 73 -6.58 6.26 13.31
C LYS A 73 -7.99 6.57 13.81
N GLY A 74 -8.87 5.56 13.77
CA GLY A 74 -10.22 5.71 14.28
C GLY A 74 -10.16 5.87 15.80
N ASP A 75 -11.11 6.62 16.35
CA ASP A 75 -11.14 6.94 17.79
C ASP A 75 -11.35 5.67 18.62
N GLY A 76 -10.25 5.05 19.04
CA GLY A 76 -10.26 3.88 19.90
C GLY A 76 -10.74 4.21 21.32
N PRO A 77 -11.10 3.20 22.14
CA PRO A 77 -11.50 3.43 23.52
C PRO A 77 -10.50 4.26 24.34
N GLU A 78 -9.20 3.97 24.18
CA GLU A 78 -8.11 4.70 24.85
C GLU A 78 -8.04 6.17 24.41
N GLU A 79 -8.16 6.45 23.10
CA GLU A 79 -8.11 7.82 22.57
C GLU A 79 -9.31 8.65 23.05
N LYS A 80 -10.50 8.04 23.13
CA LYS A 80 -11.70 8.70 23.68
C LYS A 80 -11.54 9.05 25.15
N GLU A 81 -10.97 8.13 25.94
CA GLU A 81 -10.68 8.36 27.36
C GLU A 81 -9.69 9.51 27.55
N LEU A 82 -8.58 9.52 26.79
CA LEU A 82 -7.59 10.60 26.84
C LEU A 82 -8.20 11.95 26.47
N LEU A 83 -9.03 12.00 25.42
CA LEU A 83 -9.73 13.22 25.04
C LEU A 83 -10.70 13.68 26.12
N ALA A 84 -11.50 12.76 26.69
CA ALA A 84 -12.48 13.09 27.71
C ALA A 84 -11.82 13.66 28.98
N LYS A 85 -10.76 13.01 29.45
CA LYS A 85 -9.96 13.50 30.59
C LYS A 85 -9.37 14.88 30.30
N CYS A 86 -8.74 15.04 29.13
CA CYS A 86 -8.13 16.31 28.73
C CYS A 86 -9.15 17.45 28.66
N LEU A 87 -10.36 17.20 28.12
CA LEU A 87 -11.44 18.19 28.08
C LEU A 87 -11.79 18.68 29.50
N THR A 88 -12.04 17.75 30.41
CA THR A 88 -12.36 18.06 31.81
C THR A 88 -11.22 18.76 32.53
N GLU A 89 -9.97 18.30 32.35
CA GLU A 89 -8.78 18.94 32.91
C GLU A 89 -8.60 20.38 32.41
N LYS A 90 -8.92 20.62 31.13
CA LYS A 90 -8.91 21.97 30.54
C LYS A 90 -10.07 22.82 31.04
N GLY A 91 -11.09 22.24 31.67
CA GLY A 91 -12.25 22.93 32.23
C GLY A 91 -13.46 23.02 31.30
N TYR A 92 -13.48 22.23 30.22
CA TYR A 92 -14.66 22.11 29.36
C TYR A 92 -15.76 21.32 30.06
N LYS A 93 -17.01 21.75 29.85
CA LYS A 93 -18.20 21.12 30.41
C LYS A 93 -19.22 20.79 29.34
N LEU A 94 -19.98 19.73 29.54
CA LEU A 94 -21.07 19.33 28.65
C LEU A 94 -22.40 19.45 29.38
N ALA A 95 -23.25 20.36 28.92
CA ALA A 95 -24.61 20.50 29.40
C ALA A 95 -25.59 19.75 28.49
N GLY A 96 -26.53 19.03 29.08
CA GLY A 96 -27.57 18.33 28.34
C GLY A 96 -28.71 17.84 29.23
N THR A 97 -29.53 16.95 28.69
CA THR A 97 -30.55 16.23 29.45
C THR A 97 -30.58 14.76 29.07
N SER A 98 -31.12 13.91 29.95
CA SER A 98 -31.24 12.47 29.74
C SER A 98 -32.08 12.08 28.51
N TRP A 99 -33.21 12.76 28.28
CA TRP A 99 -34.20 12.47 27.24
C TRP A 99 -33.87 13.07 25.87
N CYS A 100 -32.90 13.99 25.81
CA CYS A 100 -32.52 14.69 24.59
C CYS A 100 -31.77 13.75 23.61
N GLY A 101 -32.32 13.57 22.40
CA GLY A 101 -31.74 12.68 21.39
C GLY A 101 -30.34 13.11 20.92
N HIS A 102 -30.10 14.41 20.72
CA HIS A 102 -28.76 14.91 20.36
C HIS A 102 -27.75 14.76 21.50
N CYS A 103 -28.20 14.86 22.74
CA CYS A 103 -27.38 14.65 23.92
C CYS A 103 -26.97 13.19 24.02
N LYS A 104 -27.91 12.27 23.77
CA LYS A 104 -27.61 10.85 23.63
C LYS A 104 -26.55 10.61 22.55
N ASN A 105 -26.67 11.23 21.38
CA ASN A 105 -25.66 11.06 20.32
C ASN A 105 -24.26 11.50 20.78
N GLN A 106 -24.13 12.69 21.40
CA GLN A 106 -22.83 13.15 21.91
C GLN A 106 -22.26 12.20 22.98
N ARG A 107 -23.11 11.72 23.90
CA ARG A 107 -22.72 10.77 24.95
C ARG A 107 -22.28 9.42 24.38
N ASP A 108 -23.04 8.89 23.42
CA ASP A 108 -22.73 7.61 22.76
C ASP A 108 -21.42 7.66 21.98
N MET A 109 -21.04 8.82 21.42
CA MET A 109 -19.73 8.98 20.77
C MET A 109 -18.59 8.64 21.74
N PHE A 110 -18.65 9.13 22.98
CA PHE A 110 -17.65 8.85 24.02
C PHE A 110 -17.79 7.44 24.61
N GLY A 111 -19.00 6.89 24.68
CA GLY A 111 -19.24 5.58 25.30
C GLY A 111 -18.82 5.59 26.77
N GLU A 112 -18.02 4.60 27.20
CA GLU A 112 -17.52 4.52 28.58
C GLU A 112 -16.65 5.71 28.99
N ALA A 113 -15.98 6.37 28.04
CA ALA A 113 -15.15 7.54 28.32
C ALA A 113 -15.97 8.76 28.80
N LEU A 114 -17.30 8.74 28.62
CA LEU A 114 -18.17 9.81 29.11
C LEU A 114 -18.05 10.02 30.62
N GLN A 115 -17.72 8.97 31.38
CA GLN A 115 -17.52 9.06 32.84
C GLN A 115 -16.44 10.07 33.25
N PHE A 116 -15.54 10.43 32.32
CA PHE A 116 -14.48 11.41 32.54
C PHE A 116 -14.86 12.82 32.11
N ILE A 117 -15.99 13.01 31.43
CA ILE A 117 -16.51 14.32 31.04
C ILE A 117 -17.23 14.95 32.22
N ASP A 118 -16.95 16.24 32.48
CA ASP A 118 -17.73 17.09 33.37
C ASP A 118 -19.12 17.39 32.75
N TYR A 119 -20.04 16.44 32.91
CA TYR A 119 -21.40 16.49 32.38
C TYR A 119 -22.37 17.02 33.44
N HIS A 120 -23.16 18.02 33.06
CA HIS A 120 -24.20 18.62 33.88
C HIS A 120 -25.57 18.35 33.25
N ASP A 121 -26.49 17.79 34.04
CA ASP A 121 -27.86 17.53 33.58
C ASP A 121 -28.75 18.72 33.93
N CYS A 122 -29.26 19.41 32.91
CA CYS A 122 -30.04 20.63 33.10
C CYS A 122 -31.46 20.39 33.64
N ASP A 123 -31.94 19.14 33.71
CA ASP A 123 -33.17 18.82 34.43
C ASP A 123 -32.95 18.89 35.96
N ASP A 124 -31.76 18.48 36.42
CA ASP A 124 -31.38 18.48 37.84
C ASP A 124 -30.65 19.77 38.26
N GLU A 125 -29.94 20.40 37.32
CA GLU A 125 -29.04 21.55 37.54
C GLU A 125 -29.48 22.79 36.74
N ALA A 126 -30.79 23.06 36.73
CA ALA A 126 -31.40 24.10 35.90
C ALA A 126 -30.81 25.51 36.12
N GLU A 127 -30.57 25.89 37.38
CA GLU A 127 -29.99 27.20 37.73
C GLU A 127 -28.58 27.36 37.14
N TRP A 128 -27.73 26.34 37.30
CA TRP A 128 -26.38 26.34 36.73
C TRP A 128 -26.42 26.44 35.19
N CYS A 129 -27.30 25.68 34.53
CA CYS A 129 -27.43 25.75 33.08
C CYS A 129 -27.89 27.14 32.60
N GLN A 130 -28.77 27.81 33.35
CA GLN A 130 -29.21 29.16 33.05
C GLN A 130 -28.05 30.17 33.20
N GLU A 131 -27.29 30.09 34.29
CA GLU A 131 -26.13 30.96 34.55
C GLU A 131 -25.04 30.81 33.50
N MET A 132 -24.76 29.58 33.06
CA MET A 132 -23.79 29.28 32.01
C MET A 132 -24.29 29.59 30.60
N GLY A 133 -25.51 30.12 30.46
CA GLY A 133 -26.08 30.57 29.19
C GLY A 133 -26.46 29.44 28.23
N VAL A 134 -26.83 28.28 28.75
CA VAL A 134 -27.29 27.14 27.95
C VAL A 134 -28.67 27.44 27.36
N LYS A 135 -28.76 27.51 26.02
CA LYS A 135 -29.99 27.83 25.28
C LYS A 135 -30.58 26.65 24.51
N ALA A 136 -29.79 25.60 24.31
CA ALA A 136 -30.15 24.40 23.57
C ALA A 136 -29.26 23.24 24.03
N TYR A 137 -29.64 22.01 23.69
CA TYR A 137 -28.90 20.82 24.08
C TYR A 137 -28.42 19.99 22.87
N PRO A 138 -27.27 19.30 22.99
CA PRO A 138 -26.25 19.52 24.02
C PRO A 138 -25.58 20.89 23.85
N THR A 139 -24.91 21.38 24.88
CA THR A 139 -24.06 22.58 24.80
C THR A 139 -22.71 22.29 25.45
N TRP A 140 -21.64 22.67 24.77
CA TRP A 140 -20.29 22.67 25.33
C TRP A 140 -19.95 24.03 25.88
N ILE A 141 -19.46 24.08 27.12
CA ILE A 141 -19.05 25.31 27.78
C ILE A 141 -17.53 25.31 27.88
N SER A 142 -16.90 26.36 27.34
CA SER A 142 -15.45 26.53 27.42
C SER A 142 -15.02 27.01 28.81
N PRO A 143 -13.73 26.92 29.15
CA PRO A 143 -13.20 27.42 30.42
C PRO A 143 -13.37 28.94 30.60
N LEU A 144 -13.55 29.66 29.48
CA LEU A 144 -13.85 31.09 29.45
C LEU A 144 -15.35 31.39 29.59
N GLY A 145 -16.19 30.37 29.80
CA GLY A 145 -17.64 30.50 29.93
C GLY A 145 -18.39 30.65 28.61
N THR A 146 -17.74 30.39 27.46
CA THR A 146 -18.43 30.47 26.16
C THR A 146 -19.24 29.21 25.91
N ALA A 147 -20.56 29.37 25.79
CA ALA A 147 -21.49 28.28 25.48
C ALA A 147 -21.66 28.08 23.97
N THR A 148 -21.35 26.88 23.48
CA THR A 148 -21.49 26.48 22.07
C THR A 148 -22.44 25.29 21.95
N ALA A 149 -23.62 25.54 21.38
CA ALA A 149 -24.66 24.54 21.23
C ALA A 149 -24.37 23.50 20.12
N GLY A 150 -25.01 22.35 20.26
CA GLY A 150 -25.04 21.25 19.31
C GLY A 150 -23.94 20.20 19.54
N VAL A 151 -24.13 19.04 18.90
CA VAL A 151 -23.15 17.95 18.88
C VAL A 151 -21.85 18.42 18.22
N LYS A 152 -20.72 17.99 18.77
CA LYS A 152 -19.35 18.25 18.28
C LYS A 152 -18.66 16.92 18.03
N ASP A 153 -18.06 16.78 16.86
CA ASP A 153 -17.15 15.67 16.58
C ASP A 153 -15.85 15.79 17.38
N PHE A 154 -15.08 14.70 17.43
CA PHE A 154 -13.86 14.68 18.22
C PHE A 154 -12.77 15.59 17.66
N ASP A 155 -12.70 15.79 16.34
CA ASP A 155 -11.71 16.66 15.73
C ASP A 155 -11.92 18.11 16.12
N LEU A 156 -13.17 18.57 16.12
CA LEU A 156 -13.52 19.89 16.60
C LEU A 156 -13.25 20.04 18.09
N LEU A 157 -13.61 19.03 18.90
CA LEU A 157 -13.33 19.06 20.34
C LEU A 157 -11.83 19.16 20.61
N ARG A 158 -11.00 18.33 19.96
CA ARG A 158 -9.53 18.41 20.01
C ARG A 158 -9.02 19.78 19.59
N GLN A 159 -9.56 20.33 18.50
CA GLN A 159 -9.14 21.61 17.96
C GLN A 159 -9.40 22.76 18.95
N ILE A 160 -10.60 22.83 19.54
CA ILE A 160 -10.95 23.92 20.44
C ILE A 160 -10.32 23.78 21.83
N SER A 161 -10.07 22.55 22.28
CA SER A 161 -9.47 22.29 23.60
C SER A 161 -7.95 22.16 23.59
N GLU A 162 -7.34 22.14 22.40
CA GLU A 162 -5.93 21.82 22.18
C GLU A 162 -5.54 20.45 22.80
N CYS A 163 -6.49 19.51 22.81
CA CYS A 163 -6.27 18.13 23.23
C CYS A 163 -5.78 17.28 22.04
N ARG A 164 -4.99 16.24 22.34
CA ARG A 164 -4.41 15.34 21.34
C ARG A 164 -5.32 14.16 21.04
#